data_AF-A0A839WEK1-F1
#
_entry.id   AF-A0A839WEK1-F1
#
_cell.length_a   1.000
_cell.length_b   1.000
_cell.length_c   1.000
_cell.angle_alpha   90.00
_cell.angle_beta   90.00
_cell.angle_gamma   90.00
#
_symmetry.space_group_name_H-M   'P 1'
#
loop_
_entity.id
_entity.type
_entity.pdbx_description
1 polymer ?
#
loop_
_entity_poly.entity_id
_entity_poly.type
_entity_poly.pdbx_seq_one_letter_code
_entity_poly.pdbx_strand_id
1 'polypeptide(L)'
;MGFLRLYLSLVVVVSHLGSVPFFPAFDPGMAVFCFFIISGYYAAYALNEVYVGNGSVKRYYLNRVIRLWPIYAVSILILWPTGLVHQVFSRAMELPTASTVAVVVSNVLIVGIDVFSHISLAPSDVFIAPFGTASHNGSTYILNLPAWSLSIELLFYAVAPFVVRDVKRSVVFTICGLLFCVFWKYNQGMFSGLRPDLFYTHFMVYFGLGSSSYWLIPSPAEYDSCGDSR
;
A
#
# COMPACT_ATOMS: atom_id res chain seq x y z
N MET A 1 10.49 -2.82 16.58
CA MET A 1 9.75 -2.69 15.30
C MET A 1 8.75 -1.54 15.27
N GLY A 2 8.07 -1.19 16.37
CA GLY A 2 7.19 0.00 16.43
C GLY A 2 7.92 1.32 16.15
N PHE A 3 9.11 1.53 16.71
CA PHE A 3 9.93 2.73 16.49
C PHE A 3 10.31 2.97 15.03
N LEU A 4 10.67 1.91 14.29
CA LEU A 4 11.00 2.02 12.86
C LEU A 4 9.79 2.50 12.04
N ARG A 5 8.61 1.91 12.28
CA ARG A 5 7.38 2.33 11.61
C ARG A 5 7.00 3.77 11.98
N LEU A 6 7.19 4.17 13.24
CA LEU A 6 6.96 5.54 13.68
C LEU A 6 7.90 6.52 12.96
N TYR A 7 9.20 6.21 12.90
CA TYR A 7 10.17 7.02 12.17
C TYR A 7 9.80 7.17 10.69
N LEU A 8 9.48 6.07 10.00
CA LEU A 8 9.04 6.10 8.60
C LEU A 8 7.78 6.95 8.41
N SER A 9 6.82 6.86 9.33
CA SER A 9 5.61 7.70 9.25
C SER A 9 5.91 9.18 9.47
N LEU A 10 6.86 9.51 10.34
CA LEU A 10 7.30 10.89 10.56
C LEU A 10 7.97 11.45 9.30
N VAL A 11 8.82 10.66 8.62
CA VAL A 11 9.45 11.05 7.35
C VAL A 11 8.38 11.42 6.31
N VAL A 12 7.34 10.59 6.17
CA VAL A 12 6.23 10.86 5.22
C VAL A 12 5.44 12.10 5.62
N VAL A 13 5.14 12.31 6.91
CA VAL A 13 4.41 13.50 7.36
C VAL A 13 5.23 14.76 7.09
N VAL A 14 6.50 14.76 7.50
CA VAL A 14 7.40 15.92 7.32
C VAL A 14 7.56 16.27 5.84
N SER A 15 7.70 15.28 4.95
CA SER A 15 7.85 15.55 3.52
C SER A 15 6.64 16.26 2.90
N HIS A 16 5.44 16.06 3.45
CA HIS A 16 4.21 16.73 2.99
C HIS A 16 4.00 18.11 3.65
N LEU A 17 4.67 18.37 4.77
CA LEU A 17 4.69 19.69 5.42
C LEU A 17 5.73 20.64 4.80
N GLY A 18 6.60 20.14 3.93
CA GLY A 18 7.69 20.89 3.31
C GLY A 18 9.05 20.64 3.97
N SER A 19 10.09 21.35 3.52
CA SER A 19 11.45 21.17 4.07
C SER A 19 11.53 21.74 5.49
N VAL A 20 11.72 20.87 6.49
CA VAL A 20 11.95 21.29 7.88
C VAL A 20 13.46 21.42 8.11
N PRO A 21 13.98 22.60 8.52
CA PRO A 21 15.43 22.88 8.55
C PRO A 21 16.27 21.91 9.39
N PHE A 22 15.67 21.26 10.39
CA PHE A 22 16.36 20.41 11.37
C PHE A 22 16.06 18.93 11.20
N PHE A 23 15.32 18.54 10.15
CA PHE A 23 14.99 17.15 9.88
C PHE A 23 15.42 16.80 8.46
N PRO A 24 16.46 15.96 8.28
CA PRO A 24 16.81 15.44 6.96
C PRO A 24 15.70 14.50 6.50
N ALA A 25 14.67 15.05 5.87
CA ALA A 25 13.64 14.27 5.23
C ALA A 25 14.22 13.67 3.95
N PHE A 26 14.43 12.36 3.95
CA PHE A 26 14.72 11.61 2.73
C PHE A 26 13.46 11.51 1.86
N ASP A 27 13.64 11.03 0.63
CA ASP A 27 12.56 10.84 -0.33
C ASP A 27 11.39 10.03 0.30
N PRO A 28 10.15 10.55 0.30
CA PRO A 28 9.01 9.87 0.91
C PRO A 28 8.66 8.55 0.23
N GLY A 29 9.02 8.38 -1.05
CA GLY A 29 8.88 7.10 -1.77
C GLY A 29 9.69 5.99 -1.12
N MET A 30 10.93 6.28 -0.71
CA MET A 30 11.78 5.32 0.02
C MET A 30 11.15 4.87 1.34
N ALA A 31 10.49 5.78 2.06
CA ALA A 31 9.78 5.41 3.29
C ALA A 31 8.60 4.46 3.01
N VAL A 32 7.86 4.70 1.92
CA VAL A 32 6.77 3.83 1.45
C VAL A 32 7.30 2.45 1.05
N PHE A 33 8.43 2.37 0.33
CA PHE A 33 9.06 1.08 -0.01
C PHE A 33 9.45 0.28 1.23
N CYS A 34 10.02 0.95 2.24
CA CYS A 34 10.32 0.33 3.53
C CYS A 34 9.05 -0.20 4.23
N PHE A 35 7.93 0.54 4.18
CA PHE A 35 6.66 0.04 4.72
C PHE A 35 6.22 -1.26 4.04
N PHE A 36 6.35 -1.37 2.71
CA PHE A 36 6.00 -2.60 1.99
C PHE A 36 6.95 -3.77 2.31
N ILE A 37 8.26 -3.53 2.43
CA ILE A 37 9.22 -4.56 2.88
C ILE A 37 8.83 -5.08 4.26
N ILE A 38 8.59 -4.17 5.21
CA ILE A 38 8.19 -4.56 6.56
C ILE A 38 6.84 -5.29 6.51
N SER A 39 5.90 -4.84 5.68
CA SER A 39 4.59 -5.48 5.53
C SER A 39 4.70 -6.92 5.02
N GLY A 40 5.57 -7.17 4.03
CA GLY A 40 5.86 -8.50 3.50
C GLY A 40 6.39 -9.46 4.56
N TYR A 41 7.39 -9.02 5.32
CA TYR A 41 7.95 -9.82 6.41
C TYR A 41 6.90 -10.16 7.46
N TYR A 42 6.12 -9.16 7.91
CA TYR A 42 5.08 -9.36 8.92
C TYR A 42 3.92 -10.20 8.42
N ALA A 43 3.60 -10.17 7.12
CA ALA A 43 2.60 -11.03 6.53
C ALA A 43 3.07 -12.49 6.53
N ALA A 44 4.33 -12.73 6.14
CA ALA A 44 4.96 -14.05 6.17
C ALA A 44 5.00 -14.62 7.60
N TYR A 45 5.56 -13.89 8.55
CA TYR A 45 5.59 -14.28 9.95
C TYR A 45 4.19 -14.58 10.49
N ALA A 46 3.23 -13.68 10.27
CA ALA A 46 1.88 -13.87 10.79
C ALA A 46 1.20 -15.12 10.22
N LEU A 47 1.30 -15.38 8.92
CA LEU A 47 0.60 -16.49 8.27
C LEU A 47 1.25 -17.86 8.50
N ASN A 48 2.53 -17.90 8.84
CA ASN A 48 3.26 -19.13 9.13
C ASN A 48 3.33 -19.44 10.64
N GLU A 49 3.42 -18.44 11.51
CA GLU A 49 3.57 -18.65 12.97
C GLU A 49 2.28 -18.45 13.76
N VAL A 50 1.49 -17.42 13.43
CA VAL A 50 0.37 -16.96 14.27
C VAL A 50 -0.98 -17.48 13.77
N TYR A 51 -1.18 -17.48 12.46
CA TYR A 51 -2.44 -17.85 11.81
C TYR A 51 -2.33 -19.23 11.14
N VAL A 52 -2.10 -20.25 11.96
CA VAL A 52 -2.05 -21.66 11.56
C VAL A 52 -3.40 -22.35 11.82
N GLY A 53 -3.79 -23.30 10.96
CA GLY A 53 -4.99 -24.13 11.14
C GLY A 53 -6.28 -23.62 10.48
N ASN A 54 -7.40 -24.30 10.77
CA ASN A 54 -8.70 -24.03 10.13
C ASN A 54 -9.26 -22.67 10.54
N GLY A 55 -9.75 -21.89 9.56
CA GLY A 55 -10.32 -20.56 9.78
C GLY A 55 -9.30 -19.46 10.10
N SER A 56 -8.00 -19.78 10.16
CA SER A 56 -6.95 -18.82 10.52
C SER A 56 -6.81 -17.68 9.50
N VAL A 57 -7.04 -17.97 8.22
CA VAL A 57 -6.98 -16.99 7.12
C VAL A 57 -8.06 -15.92 7.25
N LYS A 58 -9.29 -16.30 7.64
CA LYS A 58 -10.36 -15.34 7.90
C LYS A 58 -9.98 -14.40 9.05
N ARG A 59 -9.42 -14.96 10.13
CA ARG A 59 -8.94 -14.18 11.29
C ARG A 59 -7.78 -13.26 10.91
N TYR A 60 -6.88 -13.71 10.05
CA TYR A 60 -5.82 -12.87 9.48
C TYR A 60 -6.42 -11.65 8.75
N TYR A 61 -7.36 -11.86 7.83
CA TYR A 61 -7.98 -10.75 7.07
C TYR A 61 -8.68 -9.74 7.99
N LEU A 62 -9.50 -10.22 8.94
CA LEU A 62 -10.18 -9.35 9.90
C LEU A 62 -9.19 -8.52 10.71
N ASN A 63 -8.10 -9.14 11.20
CA ASN A 63 -7.09 -8.43 11.97
C ASN A 63 -6.29 -7.41 11.13
N ARG A 64 -6.17 -7.60 9.81
CA ARG A 64 -5.57 -6.60 8.92
C ARG A 64 -6.49 -5.42 8.67
N VAL A 65 -7.79 -5.67 8.45
CA VAL A 65 -8.79 -4.60 8.29
C VAL A 65 -8.94 -3.79 9.58
N ILE A 66 -9.09 -4.45 10.73
CA ILE A 66 -9.18 -3.80 12.06
C ILE A 66 -7.91 -3.03 12.40
N ARG A 67 -6.76 -3.39 11.82
CA ARG A 67 -5.51 -2.65 12.02
C ARG A 67 -5.45 -1.36 11.19
N LEU A 68 -5.91 -1.39 9.94
CA LEU A 68 -5.79 -0.25 9.02
C LEU A 68 -6.94 0.74 9.17
N TRP A 69 -8.18 0.23 9.26
CA TRP A 69 -9.37 1.05 9.17
C TRP A 69 -9.51 2.08 10.31
N PRO A 70 -9.25 1.76 11.59
CA PRO A 70 -9.37 2.74 12.68
C PRO A 70 -8.38 3.90 12.54
N ILE A 71 -7.14 3.62 12.13
CA ILE A 71 -6.11 4.65 11.94
C ILE A 71 -6.51 5.56 10.77
N TYR A 72 -7.00 4.97 9.68
CA TYR A 72 -7.53 5.72 8.56
C TYR A 72 -8.73 6.58 8.96
N ALA A 73 -9.71 6.04 9.71
CA ALA A 73 -10.86 6.78 10.19
C ALA A 73 -10.47 7.97 11.08
N VAL A 74 -9.48 7.80 11.97
CA VAL A 74 -8.90 8.89 12.76
C VAL A 74 -8.28 9.95 11.85
N SER A 75 -7.57 9.56 10.78
CA SER A 75 -7.02 10.53 9.83
C SER A 75 -8.11 11.35 9.13
N ILE A 76 -9.25 10.73 8.78
CA ILE A 76 -10.39 11.45 8.19
C ILE A 76 -11.04 12.40 9.21
N LEU A 77 -11.16 11.98 10.47
CA LEU A 77 -11.68 12.82 11.54
C LEU A 77 -10.81 14.07 11.77
N ILE A 78 -9.49 13.92 11.71
CA ILE A 78 -8.54 15.05 11.78
C ILE A 78 -8.71 16.00 10.58
N LEU A 79 -9.00 15.46 9.40
CA LEU A 79 -9.20 16.25 8.18
C LEU A 79 -10.58 16.92 8.12
N TRP A 80 -11.58 16.43 8.86
CA TRP A 80 -12.95 16.95 8.86
C TRP A 80 -13.05 18.49 9.04
N PRO A 81 -12.44 19.12 10.06
CA PRO A 81 -12.55 20.57 10.27
C PRO A 81 -11.90 21.42 9.18
N THR A 82 -11.02 20.85 8.34
CA THR A 82 -10.38 21.58 7.23
C THR A 82 -11.33 21.87 6.07
N GLY A 83 -12.52 21.24 6.06
CA GLY A 83 -13.48 21.33 4.95
C GLY A 83 -13.14 20.42 3.77
N LEU A 84 -11.97 19.77 3.75
CA LEU A 84 -11.56 18.85 2.67
C LEU A 84 -12.57 17.73 2.45
N VAL A 85 -13.10 17.16 3.53
CA VAL A 85 -14.12 16.10 3.44
C VAL A 85 -15.35 16.58 2.69
N HIS A 86 -15.87 17.77 3.04
CA HIS A 86 -17.00 18.38 2.35
C HIS A 86 -16.68 18.67 0.88
N GLN A 87 -15.49 19.19 0.57
CA GLN A 87 -15.07 19.51 -0.80
C GLN A 87 -14.97 18.26 -1.69
N VAL A 88 -14.45 17.15 -1.17
CA VAL A 88 -14.36 15.89 -1.92
C VAL A 88 -15.75 15.36 -2.25
N PHE A 89 -16.66 15.34 -1.27
CA PHE A 89 -18.02 14.85 -1.49
C PHE A 89 -18.85 15.78 -2.38
N SER A 90 -18.69 17.11 -2.27
CA SER A 90 -19.41 18.04 -3.15
C SER A 90 -19.00 17.85 -4.61
N ARG A 91 -17.69 17.73 -4.89
CA ARG A 91 -17.19 17.40 -6.23
C ARG A 91 -17.66 16.02 -6.71
N ALA A 92 -17.75 15.04 -5.81
CA ALA A 92 -18.24 13.71 -6.18
C ALA A 92 -19.72 13.71 -6.58
N MET A 93 -20.55 14.63 -6.04
CA MET A 93 -21.95 14.78 -6.42
C MET A 93 -22.16 15.42 -7.80
N GLU A 94 -21.14 16.05 -8.38
CA GLU A 94 -21.16 16.59 -9.75
C GLU A 94 -20.90 15.51 -10.81
N LEU A 95 -20.47 14.32 -10.39
CA LEU A 95 -20.18 13.18 -11.27
C LEU A 95 -21.42 12.31 -11.51
N PRO A 96 -21.39 11.43 -12.52
CA PRO A 96 -22.42 10.41 -12.70
C PRO A 96 -22.49 9.49 -11.48
N THR A 97 -23.68 8.97 -11.21
CA THR A 97 -23.96 8.13 -10.03
C THR A 97 -22.96 6.99 -9.84
N ALA A 98 -22.54 6.33 -10.92
CA ALA A 98 -21.55 5.26 -10.86
C ALA A 98 -20.19 5.73 -10.32
N SER A 99 -19.69 6.86 -10.81
CA SER A 99 -18.42 7.46 -10.36
C SER A 99 -18.53 7.99 -8.94
N THR A 100 -19.67 8.61 -8.58
CA THR A 100 -19.95 9.04 -7.21
C THR A 100 -19.91 7.86 -6.24
N VAL A 101 -20.60 6.76 -6.56
CA VAL A 101 -20.60 5.55 -5.74
C VAL A 101 -19.18 4.98 -5.62
N ALA A 102 -18.42 4.94 -6.72
CA ALA A 102 -17.02 4.50 -6.68
C ALA A 102 -16.18 5.38 -5.74
N VAL A 103 -16.28 6.70 -5.82
CA VAL A 103 -15.55 7.64 -4.94
C VAL A 103 -15.94 7.41 -3.47
N VAL A 104 -17.23 7.33 -3.15
CA VAL A 104 -17.70 7.12 -1.77
C VAL A 104 -17.23 5.77 -1.24
N VAL A 105 -17.47 4.69 -1.98
CA VAL A 105 -17.13 3.32 -1.55
C VAL A 105 -15.62 3.16 -1.38
N SER A 106 -14.82 3.65 -2.33
CA SER A 106 -13.36 3.57 -2.23
C SER A 106 -12.83 4.35 -1.05
N ASN A 107 -13.33 5.57 -0.79
CA ASN A 107 -12.90 6.34 0.38
C ASN A 107 -13.35 5.74 1.71
N VAL A 108 -14.49 5.06 1.77
CA VAL A 108 -14.99 4.43 3.00
C VAL A 108 -14.28 3.11 3.29
N LEU A 109 -14.05 2.29 2.27
CA LEU A 109 -13.48 0.95 2.40
C LEU A 109 -11.96 0.91 2.24
N ILE A 110 -11.33 2.00 1.79
CA ILE A 110 -9.91 2.09 1.41
C ILE A 110 -9.59 1.25 0.15
N VAL A 111 -10.57 0.54 -0.41
CA VAL A 111 -10.40 -0.37 -1.55
C VAL A 111 -10.51 0.41 -2.86
N GLY A 112 -9.47 0.31 -3.70
CA GLY A 112 -9.45 0.93 -5.03
C GLY A 112 -9.18 2.43 -5.02
N ILE A 113 -8.79 3.01 -3.88
CA ILE A 113 -8.35 4.42 -3.82
C ILE A 113 -7.15 4.66 -4.74
N ASP A 114 -6.25 3.67 -4.88
CA ASP A 114 -5.09 3.75 -5.75
C ASP A 114 -5.46 3.94 -7.23
N VAL A 115 -6.62 3.46 -7.67
CA VAL A 115 -7.10 3.66 -9.06
C VAL A 115 -7.23 5.15 -9.37
N PHE A 116 -7.66 5.97 -8.41
CA PHE A 116 -7.76 7.42 -8.58
C PHE A 116 -6.41 8.12 -8.76
N SER A 117 -5.28 7.44 -8.56
CA SER A 117 -3.96 7.96 -8.95
C SER A 117 -3.65 7.77 -10.44
N HIS A 118 -4.46 6.97 -11.16
CA HIS A 118 -4.26 6.63 -12.57
C HIS A 118 -5.32 7.21 -13.51
N ILE A 119 -6.46 7.65 -12.98
CA ILE A 119 -7.60 8.12 -13.78
C ILE A 119 -7.98 9.56 -13.46
N SER A 120 -8.71 10.17 -14.41
CA SER A 120 -9.48 11.39 -14.21
C SER A 120 -10.96 11.12 -14.43
N LEU A 121 -11.81 11.84 -13.71
CA LEU A 121 -13.25 11.74 -13.78
C LEU A 121 -13.86 13.06 -14.26
N ALA A 122 -14.71 12.99 -15.27
CA ALA A 122 -15.52 14.09 -15.77
C ALA A 122 -17.01 13.69 -15.80
N PRO A 123 -17.95 14.65 -15.88
CA PRO A 123 -19.38 14.33 -15.95
C PRO A 123 -19.77 13.39 -17.09
N SER A 124 -19.04 13.42 -18.20
CA SER A 124 -19.34 12.63 -19.40
C SER A 124 -18.37 11.48 -19.66
N ASP A 125 -17.23 11.44 -18.98
CA ASP A 125 -16.15 10.51 -19.34
C ASP A 125 -15.24 10.16 -18.16
N VAL A 126 -14.62 8.98 -18.23
CA VAL A 126 -13.56 8.53 -17.33
C VAL A 126 -12.39 8.10 -18.20
N PHE A 127 -11.25 8.76 -18.04
CA PHE A 127 -10.08 8.52 -18.88
C PHE A 127 -8.83 8.32 -18.03
N ILE A 128 -7.86 7.62 -18.61
CA ILE A 128 -6.56 7.39 -17.98
C ILE A 128 -5.78 8.70 -18.01
N ALA A 129 -5.49 9.23 -16.84
CA ALA A 129 -4.71 10.43 -16.64
C ALA A 129 -3.91 10.21 -15.36
N PRO A 130 -2.64 9.80 -15.45
CA PRO A 130 -1.85 9.46 -14.29
C PRO A 130 -1.48 10.68 -13.46
N PHE A 131 -1.27 10.46 -12.16
CA PHE A 131 -0.91 11.52 -11.21
C PHE A 131 0.34 12.28 -11.67
N GLY A 132 0.25 13.62 -11.66
CA GLY A 132 1.30 14.53 -12.13
C GLY A 132 1.12 15.00 -13.59
N THR A 133 0.13 14.50 -14.33
CA THR A 133 -0.25 15.06 -15.63
C THR A 133 -1.20 16.26 -15.47
N ALA A 134 -1.19 17.20 -16.42
CA ALA A 134 -2.01 18.42 -16.34
C ALA A 134 -3.52 18.15 -16.34
N SER A 135 -3.96 17.04 -16.95
CA SER A 135 -5.35 16.62 -17.01
C SER A 135 -5.79 15.77 -15.81
N HIS A 136 -4.90 15.50 -14.85
CA HIS A 136 -5.20 14.66 -13.70
C HIS A 136 -6.09 15.36 -12.68
N ASN A 137 -7.23 14.75 -12.34
CA ASN A 137 -8.07 15.19 -11.23
C ASN A 137 -8.48 14.07 -10.25
N GLY A 138 -8.13 12.81 -10.53
CA GLY A 138 -8.50 11.67 -9.69
C GLY A 138 -8.07 11.81 -8.23
N SER A 139 -6.85 12.33 -7.98
CA SER A 139 -6.34 12.59 -6.64
C SER A 139 -7.19 13.56 -5.82
N THR A 140 -7.98 14.41 -6.47
CA THR A 140 -8.87 15.36 -5.80
C THR A 140 -10.11 14.70 -5.18
N TYR A 141 -10.35 13.43 -5.50
CA TYR A 141 -11.42 12.62 -4.94
C TYR A 141 -10.93 11.69 -3.82
N ILE A 142 -9.65 11.79 -3.42
CA ILE A 142 -9.08 11.02 -2.30
C ILE A 142 -9.11 11.89 -1.04
N LEU A 143 -9.82 11.45 0.01
CA LEU A 143 -9.96 12.22 1.25
C LEU A 143 -8.62 12.46 1.95
N ASN A 144 -7.80 11.40 2.04
CA ASN A 144 -6.45 11.46 2.59
C ASN A 144 -5.48 11.00 1.50
N LEU A 145 -4.81 11.94 0.83
CA LEU A 145 -4.03 11.64 -0.38
C LEU A 145 -3.06 10.45 -0.18
N PRO A 146 -2.22 10.38 0.87
CA PRO A 146 -1.37 9.21 1.16
C PRO A 146 -2.07 7.84 1.27
N ALA A 147 -3.41 7.78 1.40
CA ALA A 147 -4.17 6.54 1.55
C ALA A 147 -4.14 5.63 0.30
N TRP A 148 -3.69 6.13 -0.85
CA TRP A 148 -3.43 5.28 -2.03
C TRP A 148 -2.51 4.10 -1.69
N SER A 149 -1.50 4.32 -0.84
CA SER A 149 -0.57 3.27 -0.40
C SER A 149 -1.22 2.23 0.51
N LEU A 150 -2.23 2.62 1.30
CA LEU A 150 -3.01 1.72 2.14
C LEU A 150 -3.93 0.80 1.32
N SER A 151 -4.49 1.31 0.21
CA SER A 151 -5.23 0.49 -0.76
C SER A 151 -4.36 -0.62 -1.32
N ILE A 152 -3.13 -0.29 -1.74
CA ILE A 152 -2.16 -1.25 -2.22
C ILE A 152 -1.76 -2.26 -1.12
N GLU A 153 -1.59 -1.80 0.13
CA GLU A 153 -1.31 -2.69 1.27
C GLU A 153 -2.45 -3.70 1.51
N LEU A 154 -3.71 -3.28 1.36
CA LEU A 154 -4.87 -4.19 1.43
C LEU A 154 -4.83 -5.25 0.32
N LEU A 155 -4.45 -4.88 -0.91
CA LEU A 155 -4.27 -5.85 -2.01
C LEU A 155 -3.18 -6.88 -1.69
N PHE A 156 -2.05 -6.44 -1.11
CA PHE A 156 -1.01 -7.38 -0.67
C PHE A 156 -1.51 -8.31 0.43
N TYR A 157 -2.25 -7.78 1.41
CA TYR A 157 -2.83 -8.63 2.45
C TYR A 157 -3.82 -9.64 1.88
N ALA A 158 -4.63 -9.25 0.90
CA ALA A 158 -5.56 -10.17 0.21
C ALA A 158 -4.82 -11.36 -0.43
N VAL A 159 -3.70 -11.08 -1.12
CA VAL A 159 -2.90 -12.08 -1.84
C VAL A 159 -1.95 -12.87 -0.92
N ALA A 160 -1.59 -12.32 0.24
CA ALA A 160 -0.55 -12.86 1.11
C ALA A 160 -0.71 -14.37 1.44
N PRO A 161 -1.89 -14.90 1.82
CA PRO A 161 -2.04 -16.33 2.14
C PRO A 161 -1.63 -17.29 1.02
N PHE A 162 -1.65 -16.84 -0.23
CA PHE A 162 -1.27 -17.65 -1.39
C PHE A 162 0.22 -17.56 -1.70
N VAL A 163 0.87 -16.47 -1.30
CA VAL A 163 2.26 -16.12 -1.66
C VAL A 163 3.23 -16.45 -0.53
N VAL A 164 2.95 -15.98 0.70
CA VAL A 164 3.98 -15.90 1.75
C VAL A 164 4.14 -17.19 2.59
N ARG A 165 3.29 -18.19 2.35
CA ARG A 165 3.31 -19.48 3.04
C ARG A 165 4.37 -20.46 2.55
N ASP A 166 5.05 -20.11 1.46
CA ASP A 166 6.10 -20.92 0.88
C ASP A 166 7.21 -20.02 0.35
N VAL A 167 8.46 -20.43 0.56
CA VAL A 167 9.64 -19.68 0.11
C VAL A 167 9.69 -19.55 -1.41
N LYS A 168 9.36 -20.62 -2.15
CA LYS A 168 9.41 -20.59 -3.62
C LYS A 168 8.36 -19.64 -4.16
N ARG A 169 7.13 -19.67 -3.61
CA ARG A 169 6.06 -18.73 -3.99
C ARG A 169 6.42 -17.28 -3.67
N SER A 170 7.05 -17.03 -2.52
CA SER A 170 7.54 -15.68 -2.14
C SER A 170 8.61 -15.17 -3.10
N VAL A 171 9.57 -16.04 -3.47
CA VAL A 171 10.64 -15.72 -4.41
C VAL A 171 10.08 -15.49 -5.82
N VAL A 172 9.19 -16.35 -6.31
CA VAL A 172 8.52 -16.19 -7.62
C VAL A 172 7.76 -14.86 -7.66
N PHE A 173 7.01 -14.53 -6.61
CA PHE A 173 6.30 -13.25 -6.51
C PHE A 173 7.24 -12.05 -6.60
N THR A 174 8.39 -12.13 -5.92
CA THR A 174 9.45 -11.11 -5.97
C THR A 174 10.03 -10.98 -7.39
N ILE A 175 10.32 -12.11 -8.05
CA ILE A 175 10.84 -12.15 -9.41
C ILE A 175 9.83 -11.57 -10.40
N CYS A 176 8.54 -11.87 -10.27
CA CYS A 176 7.50 -11.26 -11.10
C CYS A 176 7.50 -9.73 -10.99
N GLY A 177 7.62 -9.18 -9.77
CA GLY A 177 7.75 -7.73 -9.56
C GLY A 177 9.02 -7.15 -10.19
N LEU A 178 10.16 -7.84 -10.03
CA LEU A 178 11.42 -7.45 -10.66
C LEU A 178 11.33 -7.44 -12.18
N LEU A 179 10.78 -8.50 -12.78
CA LEU A 179 10.58 -8.60 -14.22
C LEU A 179 9.68 -7.49 -14.74
N PHE A 180 8.63 -7.13 -14.00
CA PHE A 180 7.79 -5.97 -14.33
C PHE A 180 8.59 -4.66 -14.32
N CYS A 181 9.37 -4.40 -13.27
CA CYS A 181 10.21 -3.21 -13.18
C CYS A 181 11.25 -3.14 -14.31
N VAL A 182 11.87 -4.26 -14.65
CA VAL A 182 12.84 -4.37 -15.75
C VAL A 182 12.14 -4.16 -17.10
N PHE A 183 11.04 -4.88 -17.35
CA PHE A 183 10.22 -4.72 -18.55
C PHE A 183 9.84 -3.26 -18.76
N TRP A 184 9.35 -2.59 -17.70
CA TRP A 184 8.98 -1.19 -17.80
C TRP A 184 10.17 -0.29 -18.12
N LYS A 185 11.31 -0.48 -17.44
CA LYS A 185 12.53 0.31 -17.67
C LYS A 185 12.97 0.29 -19.14
N TYR A 186 12.80 -0.85 -19.83
CA TYR A 186 13.19 -0.98 -21.24
C TYR A 186 12.08 -0.61 -22.23
N ASN A 187 10.81 -0.52 -21.81
CA ASN A 187 9.66 -0.24 -22.68
C ASN A 187 8.98 1.11 -22.36
N GLN A 188 9.68 2.04 -21.70
CA GLN A 188 9.10 3.33 -21.27
C GLN A 188 8.47 4.14 -22.41
N GLY A 189 9.03 4.06 -23.62
CA GLY A 189 8.52 4.76 -24.80
C GLY A 189 7.14 4.27 -25.28
N MET A 190 6.79 3.01 -25.03
CA MET A 190 5.47 2.44 -25.40
C MET A 190 4.36 2.90 -24.46
N PHE A 191 4.72 3.32 -23.24
CA PHE A 191 3.80 3.66 -22.16
C PHE A 191 4.02 5.10 -21.67
N SER A 192 4.47 5.97 -22.56
CA SER A 192 4.75 7.37 -22.24
C SER A 192 3.53 8.02 -21.60
N GLY A 193 3.69 8.54 -20.39
CA GLY A 193 2.63 9.20 -19.62
C GLY A 193 2.04 8.37 -18.49
N LEU A 194 2.25 7.04 -18.46
CA LEU A 194 1.87 6.18 -17.33
C LEU A 194 2.85 6.28 -16.16
N ARG A 195 2.32 6.12 -14.94
CA ARG A 195 3.08 6.14 -13.68
C ARG A 195 3.23 4.73 -13.12
N PRO A 196 4.24 3.97 -13.59
CA PRO A 196 4.43 2.57 -13.17
C PRO A 196 4.66 2.42 -11.67
N ASP A 197 5.29 3.43 -11.08
CA ASP A 197 5.64 3.55 -9.67
C ASP A 197 4.42 3.59 -8.75
N LEU A 198 3.21 3.80 -9.30
CA LEU A 198 1.95 3.79 -8.58
C LEU A 198 1.14 2.50 -8.80
N PHE A 199 1.59 1.57 -9.66
CA PHE A 199 0.92 0.28 -9.82
C PHE A 199 1.31 -0.71 -8.73
N TYR A 200 0.33 -1.51 -8.31
CA TYR A 200 0.52 -2.66 -7.42
C TYR A 200 1.76 -3.50 -7.77
N THR A 201 1.96 -3.78 -9.07
CA THR A 201 3.04 -4.63 -9.57
C THR A 201 4.43 -4.07 -9.27
N HIS A 202 4.59 -2.74 -9.26
CA HIS A 202 5.85 -2.11 -8.87
C HIS A 202 6.19 -2.41 -7.41
N PHE A 203 5.20 -2.44 -6.53
CA PHE A 203 5.41 -2.71 -5.11
C PHE A 203 5.62 -4.18 -4.77
N MET A 204 5.35 -5.10 -5.71
CA MET A 204 5.55 -6.55 -5.51
C MET A 204 6.99 -6.89 -5.15
N VAL A 205 7.98 -6.18 -5.73
CA VAL A 205 9.39 -6.42 -5.39
C VAL A 205 9.66 -6.12 -3.92
N TYR A 206 9.17 -5.01 -3.40
CA TYR A 206 9.42 -4.58 -2.02
C TYR A 206 8.72 -5.49 -1.03
N PHE A 207 7.43 -5.79 -1.25
CA PHE A 207 6.70 -6.74 -0.43
C PHE A 207 7.32 -8.14 -0.49
N GLY A 208 7.68 -8.60 -1.69
CA GLY A 208 8.31 -9.90 -1.93
C GLY A 208 9.67 -10.07 -1.27
N LEU A 209 10.53 -9.03 -1.30
CA LEU A 209 11.81 -9.02 -0.59
C LEU A 209 11.60 -9.20 0.92
N GLY A 210 10.60 -8.51 1.48
CA GLY A 210 10.20 -8.68 2.87
C GLY A 210 9.69 -10.07 3.20
N SER A 211 8.82 -10.65 2.37
CA SER A 211 8.30 -12.00 2.62
C SER A 211 9.37 -13.08 2.42
N SER A 212 10.30 -12.87 1.49
CA SER A 212 11.41 -13.81 1.23
C SER A 212 12.44 -13.78 2.35
N SER A 213 12.70 -12.61 2.95
CA SER A 213 13.66 -12.50 4.06
C SER A 213 13.22 -13.22 5.33
N TYR A 214 11.91 -13.41 5.54
CA TYR A 214 11.39 -14.26 6.61
C TYR A 214 11.94 -15.68 6.55
N TRP A 215 12.10 -16.24 5.35
CA TRP A 215 12.61 -17.60 5.17
C TRP A 215 14.14 -17.73 5.30
N LEU A 216 14.86 -16.60 5.35
CA LEU A 216 16.31 -16.59 5.55
C LEU A 216 16.70 -16.58 7.03
N ILE A 217 15.77 -16.21 7.90
CA ILE A 217 16.00 -16.14 9.35
C ILE A 217 15.51 -17.45 9.95
N PRO A 218 16.37 -18.22 10.65
CA PRO A 218 15.95 -19.44 11.32
C PRO A 218 14.78 -19.18 12.26
N SER A 219 13.82 -20.10 12.28
CA SER A 219 12.68 -19.96 13.19
C SER A 219 13.16 -20.04 14.65
N PRO A 220 12.51 -19.36 15.61
CA PRO A 220 12.87 -19.50 17.02
C PRO A 220 12.87 -20.96 17.52
N ALA A 221 12.03 -21.82 16.92
CA ALA A 221 11.98 -23.25 17.22
C ALA A 221 13.27 -24.01 16.85
N GLU A 222 14.01 -23.56 15.83
CA GLU A 222 15.32 -24.14 15.48
C GLU A 222 16.40 -23.76 16.51
N TYR A 223 16.31 -22.57 17.12
CA TYR A 223 17.26 -22.15 18.16
C TYR A 223 17.15 -23.00 19.43
N ASP A 224 15.93 -23.33 19.86
CA ASP A 224 15.72 -24.18 21.03
C ASP A 224 16.24 -25.62 20.80
N SER A 225 16.09 -26.15 19.59
CA SER A 225 16.60 -27.49 19.23
C SER A 225 18.13 -27.58 19.15
N CYS A 226 18.83 -26.46 18.96
CA CYS A 226 20.29 -26.42 18.87
C CYS A 226 20.96 -26.11 20.23
N GLY A 227 20.18 -25.65 21.22
CA GLY A 227 20.63 -25.37 22.59
C GLY A 227 20.72 -26.60 23.49
N ASP A 228 19.93 -27.64 23.23
CA ASP A 228 19.90 -28.89 24.02
C ASP A 228 20.99 -29.90 23.65
N SER A 229 21.86 -29.59 22.67
CA SER A 229 22.95 -30.46 22.22
C SER A 229 24.35 -30.02 22.71
N ARG A 230 24.46 -29.28 23.81
CA ARG A 230 25.74 -28.89 24.42
C ARG A 230 25.87 -29.29 25.88
#